data_AF-A0A1S1PH25-F1
#
_entry.id   AF-A0A1S1PH25-F1
#
_cell.length_a   1.000
_cell.length_b   1.000
_cell.length_c   1.000
_cell.angle_alpha   90.00
_cell.angle_beta   90.00
_cell.angle_gamma   90.00
#
_symmetry.space_group_name_H-M   'P 1'
#
loop_
_entity.id
_entity.type
_entity.pdbx_description
1 polymer ?
#
loop_
_entity_poly.entity_id
_entity_poly.type
_entity_poly.pdbx_seq_one_letter_code
_entity_poly.pdbx_strand_id
1 'polypeptide(L)' 'MNPEFEWGRLLIAVALLAVMFAVPLVFVVRDHLADRRRYGEAALAAPVRYAPDGRRYREGYPPSGEDPKQRP' A
#
# COMPACT_ATOMS: atom_id res chain seq x y z
N MET A 1 -32.75 -24.31 14.90
CA MET A 1 -31.78 -23.43 14.20
C MET A 1 -31.82 -23.78 12.73
N ASN A 2 -31.86 -22.79 11.84
CA ASN A 2 -32.01 -23.02 10.41
C ASN A 2 -30.60 -23.01 9.77
N PRO A 3 -30.04 -24.17 9.39
CA PRO A 3 -28.60 -24.30 9.07
C PRO A 3 -28.17 -23.45 7.88
N GLU A 4 -29.03 -23.22 6.89
CA GLU A 4 -28.75 -22.35 5.74
C GLU A 4 -28.47 -20.90 6.14
N PHE A 5 -29.14 -20.42 7.20
CA PHE A 5 -28.96 -19.07 7.71
C PHE A 5 -27.61 -18.87 8.41
N GLU A 6 -27.08 -19.92 9.03
CA GLU A 6 -25.76 -19.91 9.68
C GLU A 6 -24.63 -19.90 8.64
N TRP A 7 -24.76 -20.71 7.58
CA TRP A 7 -23.83 -20.69 6.45
C TRP A 7 -23.80 -19.34 5.74
N GLY A 8 -24.97 -18.73 5.50
CA GLY A 8 -25.05 -17.40 4.90
C GLY A 8 -24.32 -16.34 5.74
N ARG A 9 -24.53 -16.33 7.06
CA ARG A 9 -23.83 -15.42 7.98
C ARG A 9 -22.33 -15.67 8.03
N LEU A 10 -21.91 -16.94 8.03
CA LEU A 10 -20.50 -17.31 8.02
C LEU A 10 -19.80 -16.82 6.75
N LEU A 11 -20.40 -17.03 5.58
CA LEU A 11 -19.85 -16.57 4.30
C LEU A 11 -19.73 -15.04 4.26
N ILE A 12 -20.72 -14.32 4.78
CA ILE A 12 -20.64 -12.86 4.91
C ILE A 12 -19.48 -12.45 5.81
N ALA A 13 -19.33 -13.09 6.97
CA ALA A 13 -18.24 -12.79 7.91
C ALA A 13 -16.87 -13.04 7.26
N VAL A 14 -16.71 -14.16 6.56
CA VAL A 14 -15.47 -14.49 5.82
C VAL A 14 -15.20 -13.47 4.71
N ALA A 15 -16.23 -13.06 3.96
CA ALA A 15 -16.07 -12.06 2.91
C ALA A 15 -15.65 -10.70 3.47
N LEU A 16 -16.29 -10.25 4.56
CA LEU A 16 -15.91 -9.01 5.25
C LEU A 16 -14.48 -9.08 5.78
N LEU A 17 -14.11 -10.20 6.39
CA LEU A 17 -12.75 -10.45 6.87
C LEU A 17 -11.75 -10.39 5.71
N ALA A 18 -12.05 -11.04 4.58
CA ALA A 18 -11.19 -11.01 3.40
C ALA A 18 -11.01 -9.58 2.86
N VAL A 19 -12.07 -8.77 2.82
CA VAL A 19 -11.99 -7.36 2.40
C VAL A 19 -11.09 -6.54 3.31
N MET A 20 -11.15 -6.76 4.64
CA MET A 20 -10.28 -6.06 5.60
C MET A 20 -8.79 -6.27 5.32
N PHE A 21 -8.39 -7.41 4.73
CA PHE A 21 -6.99 -7.67 4.35
C PHE A 21 -6.68 -7.35 2.89
N ALA A 22 -7.62 -7.61 1.97
CA ALA A 22 -7.42 -7.41 0.54
C ALA A 22 -7.23 -5.93 0.19
N VAL A 23 -7.98 -5.02 0.83
CA VAL A 23 -7.87 -3.59 0.53
C VAL A 23 -6.49 -3.04 0.89
N PRO A 24 -5.97 -3.19 2.13
CA PRO A 24 -4.60 -2.78 2.45
C PRO A 24 -3.55 -3.42 1.54
N LEU A 25 -3.69 -4.71 1.22
CA LEU A 25 -2.77 -5.42 0.33
C LEU A 25 -2.70 -4.78 -1.06
N VAL A 26 -3.85 -4.41 -1.65
CA VAL A 26 -3.90 -3.74 -2.95
C VAL A 26 -3.13 -2.41 -2.91
N PHE A 27 -3.29 -1.61 -1.86
CA PHE A 27 -2.56 -0.35 -1.71
C PHE A 27 -1.05 -0.57 -1.64
N VAL A 28 -0.61 -1.53 -0.81
CA VAL A 28 0.81 -1.90 -0.67
C VAL A 28 1.38 -2.38 -2.01
N VAL A 29 0.69 -3.28 -2.71
CA VAL A 29 1.17 -3.80 -4.01
C VAL A 29 1.27 -2.68 -5.05
N ARG A 30 0.28 -1.79 -5.13
CA ARG A 30 0.33 -0.65 -6.05
C ARG A 30 1.51 0.27 -5.73
N ASP A 31 1.81 0.44 -4.46
CA ASP A 31 2.95 1.24 -4.00
C ASP A 31 4.29 0.63 -4.42
N HIS A 32 4.50 -0.65 -4.08
CA HIS A 32 5.70 -1.38 -4.47
C HIS A 32 5.89 -1.41 -6.00
N LEU A 33 4.80 -1.57 -6.77
CA LEU A 33 4.88 -1.51 -8.22
C LEU A 33 5.27 -0.12 -8.73
N ALA A 34 4.74 0.95 -8.14
CA ALA A 34 5.12 2.32 -8.49
C ALA A 34 6.60 2.59 -8.20
N ASP A 35 7.09 2.16 -7.04
CA ASP A 35 8.49 2.34 -6.64
C ASP A 35 9.43 1.50 -7.49
N ARG A 36 9.09 0.23 -7.77
CA ARG A 36 9.86 -0.63 -8.68
C ARG A 36 9.98 -0.02 -10.06
N ARG A 37 8.89 0.57 -10.59
CA ARG A 37 8.88 1.25 -11.88
C ARG A 37 9.74 2.51 -11.90
N ARG A 38 9.79 3.26 -10.79
CA ARG A 38 10.47 4.56 -10.73
C ARG A 38 11.94 4.47 -10.36
N TYR A 39 12.31 3.53 -9.51
CA TYR A 39 13.62 3.47 -8.86
C TYR A 39 14.31 2.10 -8.99
N GLY A 40 13.64 1.11 -9.59
CA GLY A 40 14.14 -0.27 -9.70
C GLY A 40 13.90 -1.10 -8.43
N GLU A 41 14.36 -2.36 -8.47
CA GLU A 41 14.10 -3.32 -7.39
C GLU A 41 14.79 -2.99 -6.06
N ALA A 42 15.97 -2.34 -6.13
CA ALA A 42 16.73 -1.93 -4.95
C ALA A 42 15.93 -0.99 -4.02
N ALA A 43 14.99 -0.21 -4.59
CA ALA A 43 14.18 0.71 -3.82
C ALA A 43 13.19 0.01 -2.89
N LEU A 44 12.77 -1.22 -3.21
CA LEU A 44 11.76 -1.94 -2.41
C LEU A 44 12.26 -2.28 -1.00
N ALA A 45 13.58 -2.43 -0.85
CA ALA A 45 14.23 -2.69 0.45
C ALA A 45 14.53 -1.40 1.23
N ALA A 46 14.46 -0.23 0.60
CA ALA A 46 14.73 1.03 1.27
C ALA A 46 13.57 1.44 2.19
N PRO A 47 13.84 1.93 3.41
CA PRO A 47 12.80 2.33 4.35
C PRO A 47 12.01 3.53 3.83
N VAL A 48 10.70 3.49 4.04
CA VAL A 48 9.79 4.60 3.75
C VAL A 48 9.76 5.53 4.94
N ARG A 49 10.03 6.82 4.72
CA ARG A 49 9.92 7.89 5.71
C ARG A 49 8.85 8.89 5.32
N TYR A 50 8.38 9.66 6.29
CA TYR A 50 7.42 10.73 6.09
C TYR A 50 8.07 12.06 6.41
N ALA A 51 7.99 13.00 5.46
CA ALA A 51 8.42 14.36 5.66
C ALA A 51 7.44 15.12 6.57
N PRO A 52 7.84 16.26 7.16
CA PRO A 52 6.97 17.05 8.04
C PRO A 52 5.68 17.54 7.36
N ASP A 53 5.67 17.64 6.03
CA ASP A 53 4.49 17.97 5.21
C ASP A 53 3.55 16.77 4.98
N GLY A 54 3.86 15.61 5.58
CA GLY A 54 3.09 14.38 5.44
C GLY A 54 3.37 13.60 4.16
N ARG A 55 4.24 14.09 3.26
CA ARG A 55 4.59 13.34 2.06
C ARG A 55 5.53 12.19 2.41
N ARG A 56 5.28 11.04 1.79
CA ARG A 56 6.16 9.88 1.88
C ARG A 56 7.33 9.99 0.91
N TYR A 57 8.50 9.53 1.33
CA TYR A 57 9.68 9.39 0.49
C TYR A 57 10.45 8.14 0.89
N ARG A 58 11.20 7.54 -0.04
CA ARG A 58 12.13 6.47 0.27
C ARG A 58 13.49 7.04 0.59
N GLU A 59 14.06 6.61 1.71
CA GLU A 59 15.39 7.07 2.11
C GLU A 59 16.42 6.68 1.03
N GLY A 60 17.23 7.66 0.60
CA GLY A 60 18.20 7.48 -0.49
C GLY A 60 17.62 7.62 -1.92
N TYR A 61 16.31 7.86 -2.07
CA TYR A 61 15.67 8.08 -3.36
C TYR A 61 14.99 9.46 -3.43
N PRO A 62 14.98 10.13 -4.60
CA PRO A 62 14.37 11.44 -4.71
C PRO A 62 12.87 11.35 -4.45
N PRO A 63 12.28 12.26 -3.66
CA PRO A 63 10.88 12.18 -3.27
C PRO A 63 9.97 12.22 -4.50
N SER A 64 8.87 11.48 -4.42
CA SER A 64 7.94 11.38 -5.54
C SER A 64 7.22 12.71 -5.76
N GLY A 65 7.72 13.52 -6.70
CA GLY A 65 7.07 14.78 -7.09
C GLY A 65 7.90 16.05 -6.86
N GLU A 66 9.14 15.95 -6.39
CA GLU A 66 10.08 17.07 -6.53
C GLU A 66 10.64 17.09 -7.96
N ASP A 67 10.33 18.16 -8.67
CA ASP A 67 11.01 18.52 -9.90
C ASP A 67 12.48 18.79 -9.55
N PRO A 68 13.47 18.11 -10.15
CA PRO A 68 14.89 18.28 -9.81
C PRO A 68 15.42 19.71 -10.02
N LYS A 69 14.60 20.62 -10.54
CA LYS A 69 14.88 22.05 -10.75
C LYS A 69 14.61 22.96 -9.54
N GLN A 70 14.12 22.44 -8.41
CA GLN A 70 13.83 23.25 -7.21
C GLN A 70 14.89 23.13 -6.10
N ARG A 71 16.14 22.78 -6.42
CA ARG A 71 17.25 23.04 -5.50
C ARG A 71 17.75 24.48 -5.70
N PRO A 72 17.80 25.32 -4.66
CA PRO A 72 18.51 26.59 -4.71
C PRO A 72 20.02 26.39 -4.89
#